data_AF-A0A152A4W4-F1
#
_entry.id   AF-A0A152A4W4-F1
#
_cell.length_a   1.000
_cell.length_b   1.000
_cell.length_c   1.000
_cell.angle_alpha   90.00
_cell.angle_beta   90.00
_cell.angle_gamma   90.00
#
_symmetry.space_group_name_H-M   'P 1'
#
loop_
_entity.id
_entity.type
_entity.pdbx_description
1 polymer ?
#
loop_
_entity_poly.entity_id
_entity_poly.type
_entity_poly.pdbx_seq_one_letter_code
_entity_poly.pdbx_strand_id
1 'polypeptide(L)'
;MVVEESESFYKEFSEKILEKRKSKAKVIFFCLVGSHSFNLNVETSDKDYFGVFLADIEDVLSGNMNTMVMDDHDPDYVLFEAERFCELLYKGNPKLVEPLFVNHYCYTAPEWLEIYRQRQKFISQSVCYHYISYSKSQLGDARKADTSENSNLNSNHSQFKKLYHTIRLLEETKRMLKGQEPLVFLQGDIREKIMNIRMGRCDFNETLKEIDQLFIETESTLATVKETNSLPRSCNIQLLSSWLVNIRLNHIKSLDQTDLFSEDQLVLKNENKLDIVSKCEQLMKNYSIDGKLLFLSESGSKLHGLRSENKSNDWIGVYVSKTSQYVSLYPDPNRVDLNTIRDVTKSKLEVTVDQSTLQRDTYVNGIQLFEISYFLSLLASGNHRAVEVVLPLPNNSNIVQLQSEAWKSLMSLNGQYLQTNLIHHCWGVSQGQLAKSKAMVDKDFQQSRINLSHAWRLVNRSEQVLDHNQYSLVPNENEFQQILNIRDSDSMSKEQFTILQKQCADQIQSVSNKLSKLSISSVKEKKLSEQSLKQLYKTWLIKLRKSYL
;
A
#
# COMPACT_ATOMS: atom_id res chain seq x y z
N MET A 1 -0.24 48.01 -6.31
CA MET A 1 -0.03 46.95 -7.30
C MET A 1 0.70 45.83 -6.60
N VAL A 2 0.01 44.74 -6.25
CA VAL A 2 0.70 43.51 -5.88
C VAL A 2 1.27 42.96 -7.19
N VAL A 3 2.58 42.77 -7.26
CA VAL A 3 3.18 42.08 -8.41
C VAL A 3 2.64 40.65 -8.35
N GLU A 4 1.73 40.29 -9.25
CA GLU A 4 1.29 38.91 -9.37
C GLU A 4 2.52 38.05 -9.70
N GLU A 5 2.83 37.11 -8.82
CA GLU A 5 3.88 36.13 -9.05
C GLU A 5 3.53 35.35 -10.32
N SER A 6 4.45 35.32 -11.29
CA SER A 6 4.24 34.60 -12.55
C SER A 6 4.16 33.09 -12.34
N GLU A 7 3.61 32.33 -13.29
CA GLU A 7 3.66 30.86 -13.29
C GLU A 7 5.11 30.32 -13.12
N SER A 8 6.12 31.04 -13.65
CA SER A 8 7.55 30.71 -13.48
C SER A 8 7.96 30.68 -12.00
N PHE A 9 7.44 31.61 -11.20
CA PHE A 9 7.75 31.65 -9.77
C PHE A 9 7.30 30.38 -9.05
N TYR A 10 6.06 29.95 -9.27
CA TYR A 10 5.51 28.74 -8.65
C TYR A 10 6.25 27.49 -9.09
N LYS A 11 6.63 27.42 -10.38
CA LYS A 11 7.45 26.34 -10.91
C LYS A 11 8.82 26.30 -10.23
N GLU A 12 9.58 27.38 -10.27
CA GLU A 12 10.93 27.49 -9.70
C GLU A 12 10.93 27.21 -8.18
N PHE A 13 9.91 27.67 -7.47
CA PHE A 13 9.77 27.39 -6.05
C PHE A 13 9.54 25.89 -5.83
N SER A 14 8.62 25.26 -6.57
CA SER A 14 8.40 23.82 -6.46
C SER A 14 9.64 22.99 -6.79
N GLU A 15 10.47 23.44 -7.74
CA GLU A 15 11.76 22.81 -8.10
C GLU A 15 12.78 22.94 -6.95
N LYS A 16 12.90 24.11 -6.31
CA LYS A 16 13.75 24.31 -5.12
C LYS A 16 13.37 23.38 -3.95
N ILE A 17 12.08 23.09 -3.77
CA ILE A 17 11.62 22.12 -2.77
C ILE A 17 12.20 20.72 -3.06
N LEU A 18 12.15 20.29 -4.32
CA LEU A 18 12.69 19.00 -4.75
C LEU A 18 14.22 18.94 -4.59
N GLU A 19 14.93 20.01 -4.96
CA GLU A 19 16.39 20.14 -4.79
C GLU A 19 16.80 20.04 -3.32
N LYS A 20 16.14 20.78 -2.42
CA LYS A 20 16.37 20.73 -0.96
C LYS A 20 16.19 19.30 -0.42
N ARG A 21 15.23 18.55 -0.97
CA ARG A 21 14.94 17.16 -0.60
C ARG A 21 15.78 16.12 -1.33
N LYS A 22 16.63 16.53 -2.28
CA LYS A 22 17.39 15.63 -3.18
C LYS A 22 16.48 14.61 -3.87
N SER A 23 15.26 15.03 -4.22
CA SER A 23 14.26 14.17 -4.83
C SER A 23 14.34 14.24 -6.35
N LYS A 24 14.22 13.09 -7.00
CA LYS A 24 14.06 12.98 -8.46
C LYS A 24 12.59 13.04 -8.91
N ALA A 25 11.68 13.36 -7.99
CA ALA A 25 10.27 13.53 -8.30
C ALA A 25 10.05 14.69 -9.30
N LYS A 26 8.85 14.74 -9.88
CA LYS A 26 8.42 15.83 -10.76
C LYS A 26 7.16 16.47 -10.18
N VAL A 27 7.19 17.76 -9.88
CA VAL A 27 5.96 18.50 -9.53
C VAL A 27 5.12 18.71 -10.79
N ILE A 28 3.84 18.34 -10.72
CA ILE A 28 2.88 18.47 -11.82
C ILE A 28 1.82 19.55 -11.55
N PHE A 29 1.68 19.97 -10.30
CA PHE A 29 0.83 21.07 -9.89
C PHE A 29 1.37 21.71 -8.62
N PHE A 30 1.39 23.04 -8.56
CA PHE A 30 1.78 23.78 -7.36
C PHE A 30 1.03 25.11 -7.32
N CYS A 31 0.40 25.47 -6.20
CA CYS A 31 -0.32 26.73 -6.09
C CYS A 31 -0.26 27.32 -4.68
N LEU A 32 -0.46 28.63 -4.61
CA LEU A 32 -0.79 29.34 -3.37
C LEU A 32 -2.24 29.04 -3.01
N VAL A 33 -2.49 28.56 -1.80
CA VAL A 33 -3.82 28.20 -1.28
C VAL A 33 -4.22 29.10 -0.10
N GLY A 34 -5.27 28.70 0.61
CA GLY A 34 -5.79 29.47 1.72
C GLY A 34 -6.37 30.79 1.26
N SER A 35 -6.31 31.80 2.14
CA SER A 35 -7.05 33.03 1.89
C SER A 35 -6.59 33.84 0.68
N HIS A 36 -5.35 33.64 0.22
CA HIS A 36 -4.85 34.26 -1.01
C HIS A 36 -5.56 33.71 -2.24
N SER A 37 -5.70 32.39 -2.37
CA SER A 37 -6.41 31.78 -3.50
C SER A 37 -7.87 32.26 -3.55
N PHE A 38 -8.56 32.30 -2.41
CA PHE A 38 -9.95 32.75 -2.36
C PHE A 38 -10.15 34.25 -2.56
N ASN A 39 -9.09 35.05 -2.75
CA ASN A 39 -9.13 36.51 -2.79
C ASN A 39 -9.68 37.14 -1.48
N LEU A 40 -9.39 36.50 -0.35
CA LEU A 40 -9.83 36.91 0.98
C LEU A 40 -8.67 37.37 1.87
N ASN A 41 -7.43 37.38 1.37
CA ASN A 41 -6.25 37.72 2.15
C ASN A 41 -6.28 39.18 2.64
N VAL A 42 -5.69 39.37 3.81
CA VAL A 42 -5.30 40.65 4.41
C VAL A 42 -3.78 40.70 4.57
N GLU A 43 -3.23 41.86 4.92
CA GLU A 43 -1.78 42.07 5.05
C GLU A 43 -1.07 41.07 5.98
N THR A 44 -1.74 40.63 7.05
CA THR A 44 -1.22 39.65 8.01
C THR A 44 -1.51 38.19 7.65
N SER A 45 -1.96 37.92 6.42
CA SER A 45 -2.25 36.53 6.00
C SER A 45 -0.97 35.76 5.74
N ASP A 46 -0.97 34.53 6.22
CA ASP A 46 -0.02 33.49 5.88
C ASP A 46 -0.12 33.10 4.40
N LYS A 47 1.02 32.68 3.84
CA LYS A 47 1.10 32.06 2.52
C LYS A 47 1.25 30.55 2.69
N ASP A 48 0.17 29.82 2.42
CA ASP A 48 0.16 28.37 2.38
C ASP A 48 0.29 27.87 0.94
N TYR A 49 1.07 26.83 0.69
CA TYR A 49 1.20 26.24 -0.64
C TYR A 49 0.72 24.79 -0.68
N PHE A 50 0.13 24.42 -1.81
CA PHE A 50 -0.32 23.07 -2.11
C PHE A 50 0.35 22.59 -3.39
N GLY A 51 0.69 21.31 -3.47
CA GLY A 51 1.10 20.73 -4.74
C GLY A 51 0.83 19.23 -4.89
N VAL A 52 1.05 18.78 -6.11
CA VAL A 52 0.99 17.36 -6.50
C VAL A 52 2.25 17.02 -7.27
N PHE A 53 2.90 15.92 -6.90
CA PHE A 53 4.10 15.45 -7.56
C PHE A 53 3.98 13.99 -8.00
N LEU A 54 4.76 13.63 -9.02
CA LEU A 54 5.03 12.26 -9.42
C LEU A 54 6.32 11.82 -8.76
N ALA A 55 6.27 10.72 -8.00
CA ALA A 55 7.48 10.09 -7.51
C ALA A 55 8.39 9.67 -8.69
N ASP A 56 9.68 9.44 -8.40
CA ASP A 56 10.56 8.82 -9.38
C ASP A 56 9.94 7.48 -9.83
N ILE A 57 9.74 7.35 -11.14
CA ILE A 57 9.05 6.19 -11.70
C ILE A 57 9.85 4.90 -11.44
N GLU A 58 11.17 4.97 -11.30
CA GLU A 58 11.98 3.81 -10.91
C GLU A 58 11.73 3.35 -9.46
N ASP A 59 11.43 4.30 -8.56
CA ASP A 59 11.03 3.97 -7.19
C ASP A 59 9.62 3.38 -7.16
N VAL A 60 8.71 3.85 -8.02
CA VAL A 60 7.37 3.24 -8.20
C VAL A 60 7.50 1.81 -8.73
N LEU A 61 8.26 1.57 -9.81
CA LEU A 61 8.37 0.25 -10.44
C LEU A 61 9.10 -0.78 -9.57
N SER A 62 10.01 -0.34 -8.71
CA SER A 62 10.71 -1.21 -7.77
C SER A 62 9.96 -1.42 -6.45
N GLY A 63 8.82 -0.74 -6.24
CA GLY A 63 8.07 -0.78 -4.98
C GLY A 63 8.79 -0.11 -3.80
N ASN A 64 9.74 0.80 -4.07
CA ASN A 64 10.53 1.52 -3.07
C ASN A 64 10.05 2.97 -2.84
N MET A 65 8.81 3.26 -3.19
CA MET A 65 8.21 4.58 -2.97
C MET A 65 7.99 4.82 -1.46
N ASN A 66 8.89 5.62 -0.86
CA ASN A 66 8.88 5.89 0.58
C ASN A 66 8.25 7.25 0.97
N THR A 67 8.02 8.14 0.00
CA THR A 67 7.51 9.49 0.26
C THR A 67 6.20 9.71 -0.47
N MET A 68 5.11 9.76 0.30
CA MET A 68 3.76 10.04 -0.20
C MET A 68 3.32 11.49 0.01
N VAL A 69 4.00 12.20 0.92
CA VAL A 69 3.73 13.59 1.29
C VAL A 69 5.06 14.28 1.55
N MET A 70 5.20 15.52 1.08
CA MET A 70 6.30 16.42 1.37
C MET A 70 5.74 17.72 1.96
N ASP A 71 6.06 18.01 3.21
CA ASP A 71 5.61 19.22 3.90
C ASP A 71 6.73 19.89 4.71
N ASP A 72 6.62 21.19 4.89
CA ASP A 72 7.49 22.04 5.70
C ASP A 72 6.65 23.22 6.21
N HIS A 73 7.14 23.90 7.25
CA HIS A 73 6.44 25.03 7.88
C HIS A 73 7.10 26.38 7.64
N ASP A 74 8.26 26.39 6.98
CA ASP A 74 8.96 27.62 6.64
C ASP A 74 9.60 27.52 5.23
N PRO A 75 8.93 28.02 4.18
CA PRO A 75 7.51 28.43 4.16
C PRO A 75 6.54 27.23 4.30
N ASP A 76 5.29 27.48 4.71
CA ASP A 76 4.24 26.46 4.85
C ASP A 76 3.84 25.86 3.50
N TYR A 77 4.16 24.59 3.25
CA TYR A 77 3.72 23.87 2.06
C TYR A 77 3.35 22.42 2.35
N VAL A 78 2.49 21.86 1.49
CA VAL A 78 2.23 20.42 1.42
C VAL A 78 2.11 19.96 -0.03
N LEU A 79 2.89 18.96 -0.41
CA LEU A 79 2.80 18.30 -1.71
C LEU A 79 2.43 16.83 -1.51
N PHE A 80 1.47 16.35 -2.30
CA PHE A 80 1.03 14.96 -2.29
C PHE A 80 1.57 14.21 -3.52
N GLU A 81 2.04 12.98 -3.33
CA GLU A 81 2.29 12.09 -4.46
C GLU A 81 0.95 11.79 -5.18
N ALA A 82 0.95 11.65 -6.51
CA ALA A 82 -0.27 11.56 -7.31
C ALA A 82 -1.24 10.43 -6.92
N GLU A 83 -0.75 9.28 -6.48
CA GLU A 83 -1.57 8.22 -5.91
C GLU A 83 -2.19 8.69 -4.60
N ARG A 84 -1.39 9.26 -3.68
CA ARG A 84 -1.89 9.81 -2.40
C ARG A 84 -2.95 10.89 -2.63
N PHE A 85 -2.75 11.74 -3.63
CA PHE A 85 -3.72 12.74 -4.07
C PHE A 85 -5.04 12.07 -4.49
N CYS A 86 -4.99 11.03 -5.33
CA CYS A 86 -6.18 10.26 -5.71
C CYS A 86 -6.90 9.68 -4.49
N GLU A 87 -6.18 9.14 -3.50
CA GLU A 87 -6.81 8.56 -2.30
C GLU A 87 -7.61 9.58 -1.51
N LEU A 88 -7.02 10.75 -1.27
CA LEU A 88 -7.63 11.80 -0.47
C LEU A 88 -8.74 12.53 -1.23
N LEU A 89 -8.59 12.66 -2.55
CA LEU A 89 -9.63 13.20 -3.43
C LEU A 89 -10.84 12.27 -3.49
N TYR A 90 -10.63 10.95 -3.59
CA TYR A 90 -11.71 9.95 -3.56
C TYR A 90 -12.53 10.03 -2.26
N LYS A 91 -11.84 10.27 -1.13
CA LYS A 91 -12.47 10.50 0.19
C LYS A 91 -13.22 11.83 0.30
N GLY A 92 -13.12 12.71 -0.70
CA GLY A 92 -13.87 13.98 -0.74
C GLY A 92 -13.30 15.07 0.16
N ASN A 93 -12.01 15.05 0.47
CA ASN A 93 -11.38 16.06 1.32
C ASN A 93 -11.40 17.45 0.63
N PRO A 94 -11.99 18.50 1.24
CA PRO A 94 -12.05 19.84 0.65
C PRO A 94 -10.69 20.39 0.21
N LYS A 95 -9.63 20.16 0.99
CA LYS A 95 -8.27 20.62 0.69
C LYS A 95 -7.70 20.05 -0.62
N LEU A 96 -8.27 18.96 -1.12
CA LEU A 96 -7.84 18.27 -2.34
C LEU A 96 -8.82 18.54 -3.49
N VAL A 97 -10.09 18.81 -3.17
CA VAL A 97 -11.12 19.18 -4.14
C VAL A 97 -10.90 20.60 -4.63
N GLU A 98 -10.70 21.58 -3.74
CA GLU A 98 -10.57 23.00 -4.11
C GLU A 98 -9.43 23.24 -5.13
N PRO A 99 -8.21 22.67 -4.97
CA PRO A 99 -7.13 22.90 -5.93
C PRO A 99 -7.43 22.45 -7.36
N LEU A 100 -8.36 21.52 -7.59
CA LEU A 100 -8.78 21.11 -8.95
C LEU A 100 -9.45 22.24 -9.73
N PHE A 101 -9.94 23.28 -9.06
CA PHE A 101 -10.64 24.41 -9.66
C PHE A 101 -9.76 25.66 -9.74
N VAL A 102 -8.55 25.61 -9.20
CA VAL A 102 -7.60 26.74 -9.20
C VAL A 102 -6.90 26.86 -10.55
N ASN A 103 -6.86 28.09 -11.07
CA ASN A 103 -6.20 28.46 -12.33
C ASN A 103 -5.39 29.76 -12.22
N HIS A 104 -5.13 30.20 -11.00
CA HIS A 104 -4.42 31.43 -10.65
C HIS A 104 -3.41 31.11 -9.54
N TYR A 105 -2.37 31.94 -9.41
CA TYR A 105 -1.31 31.76 -8.42
C TYR A 105 -0.75 30.31 -8.41
N CYS A 106 -0.58 29.73 -9.60
CA CYS A 106 -0.24 28.33 -9.75
C CYS A 106 0.71 28.05 -10.91
N TYR A 107 1.35 26.89 -10.83
CA TYR A 107 2.03 26.19 -11.91
C TYR A 107 1.28 24.91 -12.26
N THR A 108 1.11 24.65 -13.57
CA THR A 108 0.46 23.43 -14.06
C THR A 108 1.32 22.74 -15.13
N ALA A 109 1.53 21.43 -14.97
CA ALA A 109 2.15 20.60 -16.00
C ALA A 109 1.08 19.90 -16.87
N PRO A 110 1.43 19.41 -18.08
CA PRO A 110 0.50 18.69 -18.96
C PRO A 110 -0.25 17.54 -18.29
N GLU A 111 0.42 16.81 -17.39
CA GLU A 111 -0.17 15.71 -16.62
C GLU A 111 -1.32 16.15 -15.71
N TRP A 112 -1.25 17.36 -15.14
CA TRP A 112 -2.33 17.94 -14.32
C TRP A 112 -3.52 18.39 -15.18
N LEU A 113 -3.26 18.86 -16.41
CA LEU A 113 -4.33 19.31 -17.30
C LEU A 113 -5.28 18.18 -17.70
N GLU A 114 -4.83 16.92 -17.68
CA GLU A 114 -5.69 15.76 -17.91
C GLU A 114 -6.81 15.63 -16.86
N ILE A 115 -6.47 15.75 -15.58
CA ILE A 115 -7.44 15.66 -14.48
C ILE A 115 -8.24 16.96 -14.32
N TYR A 116 -7.61 18.12 -14.53
CA TYR A 116 -8.26 19.44 -14.48
C TYR A 116 -9.43 19.57 -15.48
N ARG A 117 -9.28 19.04 -16.70
CA ARG A 117 -10.35 19.04 -17.71
C ARG A 117 -11.58 18.22 -17.29
N GLN A 118 -11.41 17.30 -16.34
CA GLN A 118 -12.46 16.42 -15.84
C GLN A 118 -12.95 16.80 -14.43
N ARG A 119 -12.47 17.93 -13.87
CA ARG A 119 -12.67 18.32 -12.47
C ARG A 119 -14.12 18.24 -11.96
N GLN A 120 -15.10 18.58 -12.80
CA GLN A 120 -16.53 18.49 -12.48
C GLN A 120 -16.98 17.07 -12.09
N LYS A 121 -16.37 16.04 -12.68
CA LYS A 121 -16.73 14.64 -12.42
C LYS A 121 -16.32 14.15 -11.03
N PHE A 122 -15.55 14.95 -10.28
CA PHE A 122 -15.13 14.63 -8.93
C PHE A 122 -16.03 15.26 -7.86
N ILE A 123 -17.00 16.10 -8.25
CA ILE A 123 -18.05 16.59 -7.35
C ILE A 123 -19.04 15.44 -7.10
N SER A 124 -19.29 15.13 -5.83
CA SER A 124 -20.13 14.00 -5.41
C SER A 124 -20.87 14.32 -4.11
N GLN A 125 -21.88 13.52 -3.79
CA GLN A 125 -22.60 13.60 -2.51
C GLN A 125 -21.64 13.46 -1.32
N SER A 126 -20.63 12.57 -1.44
CA SER A 126 -19.57 12.41 -0.44
C SER A 126 -18.78 13.71 -0.23
N VAL A 127 -18.39 14.41 -1.31
CA VAL A 127 -17.70 15.70 -1.21
C VAL A 127 -18.57 16.71 -0.46
N CYS A 128 -19.83 16.88 -0.86
CA CYS A 128 -20.74 17.81 -0.18
C CYS A 128 -20.91 17.47 1.31
N TYR A 129 -21.02 16.19 1.65
CA TYR A 129 -21.09 15.73 3.04
C TYR A 129 -19.82 16.08 3.84
N HIS A 130 -18.63 15.94 3.25
CA HIS A 130 -17.37 16.30 3.90
C HIS A 130 -17.23 17.81 4.09
N TYR A 131 -17.68 18.63 3.13
CA TYR A 131 -17.73 20.09 3.28
C TYR A 131 -18.66 20.49 4.45
N ILE A 132 -19.86 19.91 4.54
CA ILE A 132 -20.79 20.16 5.67
C ILE A 132 -20.14 19.74 7.00
N SER A 133 -19.53 18.56 7.04
CA SER A 133 -18.87 18.04 8.26
C SER A 133 -17.69 18.92 8.68
N TYR A 134 -16.89 19.39 7.73
CA TYR A 134 -15.78 20.30 8.01
C TYR A 134 -16.28 21.68 8.49
N SER A 135 -17.37 22.18 7.90
CA SER A 135 -18.06 23.40 8.34
C SER A 135 -18.55 23.28 9.79
N LYS A 136 -19.12 22.12 10.18
CA LYS A 136 -19.54 21.85 11.57
C LYS A 136 -18.35 21.92 12.53
N SER A 137 -17.20 21.37 12.14
CA SER A 137 -15.97 21.44 12.94
C SER A 137 -15.50 22.89 13.12
N GLN A 138 -15.45 23.68 12.05
CA GLN A 138 -15.05 25.09 12.12
C GLN A 138 -15.99 25.91 12.99
N LEU A 139 -17.30 25.68 12.90
CA LEU A 139 -18.29 26.33 13.77
C LEU A 139 -18.13 25.93 15.24
N GLY A 140 -17.87 24.64 15.50
CA GLY A 140 -17.60 24.14 16.85
C GLY A 140 -16.36 24.82 17.47
N ASP A 141 -15.31 25.01 16.68
CA ASP A 141 -14.12 25.76 17.10
C ASP A 141 -14.43 27.24 17.31
N ALA A 142 -15.22 27.86 16.41
CA ALA A 142 -15.63 29.27 16.53
C ALA A 142 -16.35 29.53 17.86
N ARG A 143 -17.24 28.64 18.27
CA ARG A 143 -18.00 28.74 19.54
C ARG A 143 -17.13 28.56 20.79
N LYS A 144 -15.96 27.93 20.65
CA LYS A 144 -15.01 27.67 21.76
C LYS A 144 -13.85 28.64 21.82
N ALA A 145 -13.59 29.36 20.72
CA ALA A 145 -12.46 30.28 20.63
C ALA A 145 -12.58 31.42 21.65
N ASP A 146 -11.43 31.89 22.13
CA ASP A 146 -11.34 32.92 23.16
C ASP A 146 -12.03 34.22 22.69
N THR A 147 -12.81 34.82 23.59
CA THR A 147 -13.58 36.06 23.36
C THR A 147 -12.86 37.30 23.88
N SER A 148 -11.65 37.14 24.44
CA SER A 148 -10.87 38.26 24.95
C SER A 148 -10.63 39.34 23.89
N GLU A 149 -10.86 40.60 24.27
CA GLU A 149 -10.73 41.78 23.38
C GLU A 149 -9.32 41.95 22.79
N ASN A 150 -8.32 41.27 23.34
CA ASN A 150 -6.92 41.28 22.87
C ASN A 150 -6.59 40.18 21.85
N SER A 151 -7.57 39.37 21.42
CA SER A 151 -7.35 38.32 20.44
C SER A 151 -7.16 38.89 19.03
N ASN A 152 -6.06 38.52 18.38
CA ASN A 152 -5.80 38.93 16.99
C ASN A 152 -6.85 38.29 16.06
N LEU A 153 -7.71 39.12 15.47
CA LEU A 153 -8.82 38.73 14.57
C LEU A 153 -8.36 37.90 13.35
N ASN A 154 -7.08 37.97 12.98
CA ASN A 154 -6.50 37.22 11.85
C ASN A 154 -5.76 35.94 12.26
N SER A 155 -5.64 35.68 13.57
CA SER A 155 -5.06 34.44 14.08
C SER A 155 -5.91 33.22 13.73
N ASN A 156 -5.29 32.04 13.63
CA ASN A 156 -5.99 30.76 13.41
C ASN A 156 -6.98 30.39 14.53
N HIS A 157 -6.94 31.11 15.66
CA HIS A 157 -7.85 30.95 16.79
C HIS A 157 -8.96 32.00 16.84
N SER A 158 -9.01 32.94 15.89
CA SER A 158 -10.07 33.95 15.83
C SER A 158 -11.42 33.33 15.48
N GLN A 159 -12.45 33.69 16.26
CA GLN A 159 -13.83 33.30 15.99
C GLN A 159 -14.28 33.71 14.58
N PHE A 160 -13.95 34.93 14.15
CA PHE A 160 -14.31 35.45 12.83
C PHE A 160 -13.58 34.73 11.68
N LYS A 161 -12.32 34.30 11.88
CA LYS A 161 -11.60 33.45 10.90
C LYS A 161 -12.32 32.12 10.70
N LYS A 162 -12.85 31.52 11.78
CA LYS A 162 -13.64 30.29 11.72
C LYS A 162 -15.03 30.50 11.09
N LEU A 163 -15.70 31.61 11.40
CA LEU A 163 -17.04 31.93 10.87
C LEU A 163 -17.03 32.14 9.36
N TYR A 164 -16.13 32.99 8.83
CA TYR A 164 -16.10 33.23 7.38
C TYR A 164 -15.77 31.94 6.62
N HIS A 165 -14.88 31.11 7.17
CA HIS A 165 -14.53 29.83 6.57
C HIS A 165 -15.74 28.87 6.55
N THR A 166 -16.54 28.87 7.61
CA THR A 166 -17.78 28.09 7.71
C THR A 166 -18.79 28.52 6.64
N ILE A 167 -19.08 29.82 6.53
CA ILE A 167 -20.03 30.33 5.52
C ILE A 167 -19.54 30.03 4.10
N ARG A 168 -18.27 30.28 3.82
CA ARG A 168 -17.66 29.97 2.52
C ARG A 168 -17.91 28.51 2.13
N LEU A 169 -17.57 27.56 3.00
CA LEU A 169 -17.77 26.14 2.72
C LEU A 169 -19.24 25.78 2.49
N LEU A 170 -20.18 26.37 3.24
CA LEU A 170 -21.60 26.11 3.09
C LEU A 170 -22.17 26.69 1.79
N GLU A 171 -21.77 27.90 1.41
CA GLU A 171 -22.15 28.49 0.13
C GLU A 171 -21.60 27.67 -1.05
N GLU A 172 -20.34 27.22 -0.97
CA GLU A 172 -19.77 26.32 -1.98
C GLU A 172 -20.48 24.96 -2.01
N THR A 173 -20.88 24.44 -0.86
CA THR A 173 -21.69 23.21 -0.78
C THR A 173 -23.02 23.41 -1.50
N LYS A 174 -23.72 24.52 -1.27
CA LYS A 174 -25.00 24.86 -1.92
C LYS A 174 -24.86 24.96 -3.43
N ARG A 175 -23.74 25.52 -3.93
CA ARG A 175 -23.42 25.55 -5.36
C ARG A 175 -23.20 24.15 -5.93
N MET A 176 -22.36 23.34 -5.29
CA MET A 176 -22.09 21.97 -5.72
C MET A 176 -23.33 21.09 -5.71
N LEU A 177 -24.21 21.24 -4.72
CA LEU A 177 -25.49 20.52 -4.66
C LEU A 177 -26.46 20.90 -5.80
N LYS A 178 -26.28 22.07 -6.42
CA LYS A 178 -27.00 22.51 -7.62
C LYS A 178 -26.29 22.13 -8.92
N GLY A 179 -25.21 21.34 -8.85
CA GLY A 179 -24.42 20.92 -10.01
C GLY A 179 -23.47 21.99 -10.56
N GLN A 180 -23.15 23.02 -9.78
CA GLN A 180 -22.22 24.08 -10.18
C GLN A 180 -20.80 23.83 -9.66
N GLU A 181 -19.79 24.43 -10.30
CA GLU A 181 -18.41 24.41 -9.79
C GLU A 181 -18.32 25.21 -8.46
N PRO A 182 -17.49 24.75 -7.49
CA PRO A 182 -17.13 25.55 -6.34
C PRO A 182 -16.30 26.77 -6.78
N LEU A 183 -16.54 27.92 -6.16
CA LEU A 183 -15.77 29.14 -6.31
C LEU A 183 -14.51 29.06 -5.45
N VAL A 184 -13.38 29.06 -6.13
CA VAL A 184 -12.06 29.14 -5.50
C VAL A 184 -11.41 30.51 -5.62
N PHE A 185 -12.15 31.49 -6.15
CA PHE A 185 -11.77 32.89 -6.21
C PHE A 185 -13.02 33.75 -6.09
N LEU A 186 -13.14 34.56 -5.04
CA LEU A 186 -14.34 35.35 -4.77
C LEU A 186 -14.21 36.77 -5.30
N GLN A 187 -15.30 37.32 -5.82
CA GLN A 187 -15.41 38.69 -6.34
C GLN A 187 -16.78 39.29 -6.02
N GLY A 188 -16.90 40.63 -6.10
CA GLY A 188 -18.16 41.35 -5.90
C GLY A 188 -18.76 41.18 -4.51
N ASP A 189 -20.08 41.27 -4.42
CA ASP A 189 -20.85 41.32 -3.16
C ASP A 189 -20.59 40.12 -2.24
N ILE A 190 -20.40 38.92 -2.81
CA ILE A 190 -20.12 37.72 -2.00
C ILE A 190 -18.76 37.81 -1.31
N ARG A 191 -17.75 38.35 -2.01
CA ARG A 191 -16.43 38.60 -1.43
C ARG A 191 -16.52 39.64 -0.32
N GLU A 192 -17.23 40.75 -0.56
CA GLU A 192 -17.38 41.83 0.42
C GLU A 192 -18.08 41.35 1.70
N LYS A 193 -19.15 40.55 1.55
CA LYS A 193 -19.83 39.92 2.67
C LYS A 193 -18.87 39.06 3.49
N ILE A 194 -18.14 38.15 2.86
CA ILE A 194 -17.19 37.26 3.56
C ILE A 194 -16.05 38.04 4.19
N MET A 195 -15.56 39.10 3.54
CA MET A 195 -14.53 39.98 4.10
C MET A 195 -15.04 40.76 5.31
N ASN A 196 -16.30 41.24 5.32
CA ASN A 196 -16.88 41.90 6.49
C ASN A 196 -16.91 40.95 7.70
N ILE A 197 -17.23 39.67 7.48
CA ILE A 197 -17.19 38.65 8.53
C ILE A 197 -15.77 38.42 9.00
N ARG A 198 -14.82 38.18 8.08
CA ARG A 198 -13.41 37.99 8.42
C ARG A 198 -12.84 39.14 9.24
N MET A 199 -13.23 40.38 8.91
CA MET A 199 -12.76 41.60 9.56
C MET A 199 -13.52 41.96 10.84
N GLY A 200 -14.49 41.14 11.28
CA GLY A 200 -15.30 41.41 12.48
C GLY A 200 -16.24 42.62 12.34
N ARG A 201 -16.61 42.98 11.11
CA ARG A 201 -17.52 44.11 10.79
C ARG A 201 -18.98 43.69 10.68
N CYS A 202 -19.34 42.55 11.25
CA CYS A 202 -20.68 41.97 11.25
C CYS A 202 -21.13 41.67 12.67
N ASP A 203 -22.45 41.58 12.89
CA ASP A 203 -22.96 41.05 14.15
C ASP A 203 -22.72 39.54 14.23
N PHE A 204 -22.11 39.10 15.33
CA PHE A 204 -21.75 37.70 15.53
C PHE A 204 -22.97 36.80 15.61
N ASN A 205 -24.03 37.22 16.32
CA ASN A 205 -25.24 36.41 16.52
C ASN A 205 -26.07 36.32 15.24
N GLU A 206 -26.15 37.40 14.46
CA GLU A 206 -26.76 37.39 13.13
C GLU A 206 -26.01 36.46 12.18
N THR A 207 -24.67 36.50 12.21
CA THR A 207 -23.83 35.59 11.40
C THR A 207 -24.05 34.13 11.79
N LEU A 208 -24.18 33.82 13.08
CA LEU A 208 -24.51 32.48 13.55
C LEU A 208 -25.89 32.01 13.07
N LYS A 209 -26.91 32.87 13.14
CA LYS A 209 -28.25 32.55 12.62
C LYS A 209 -28.22 32.27 11.12
N GLU A 210 -27.43 33.03 10.37
CA GLU A 210 -27.24 32.79 8.93
C GLU A 210 -26.59 31.43 8.67
N ILE A 211 -25.55 31.09 9.42
CA ILE A 211 -24.88 29.78 9.32
C ILE A 211 -25.85 28.64 9.64
N ASP A 212 -26.64 28.76 10.72
CA ASP A 212 -27.63 27.75 11.09
C ASP A 212 -28.66 27.55 9.97
N GLN A 213 -29.11 28.63 9.33
CA GLN A 213 -30.00 28.57 8.16
C GLN A 213 -29.33 27.89 6.96
N LEU A 214 -28.07 28.21 6.66
CA LEU A 214 -27.30 27.57 5.58
C LEU A 214 -27.10 26.06 5.83
N PHE A 215 -26.92 25.64 7.08
CA PHE A 215 -26.88 24.21 7.43
C PHE A 215 -28.21 23.53 7.10
N ILE A 216 -29.34 24.12 7.52
CA ILE A 216 -30.68 23.57 7.24
C ILE A 216 -30.88 23.43 5.72
N GLU A 217 -30.55 24.47 4.95
CA GLU A 217 -30.69 24.47 3.50
C GLU A 217 -29.80 23.42 2.81
N THR A 218 -28.52 23.34 3.19
CA THR A 218 -27.58 22.40 2.58
C THR A 218 -27.89 20.95 2.95
N GLU A 219 -28.30 20.68 4.18
CA GLU A 219 -28.70 19.33 4.61
C GLU A 219 -30.01 18.89 3.94
N SER A 220 -31.00 19.78 3.86
CA SER A 220 -32.25 19.51 3.13
C SER A 220 -32.00 19.24 1.65
N THR A 221 -31.18 20.09 1.00
CA THR A 221 -30.83 19.90 -0.42
C THR A 221 -30.05 18.60 -0.62
N LEU A 222 -29.11 18.26 0.26
CA LEU A 222 -28.37 17.00 0.21
C LEU A 222 -29.30 15.79 0.37
N ALA A 223 -30.33 15.87 1.20
CA ALA A 223 -31.35 14.82 1.33
C ALA A 223 -32.11 14.63 0.00
N THR A 224 -32.56 15.72 -0.63
CA THR A 224 -33.20 15.66 -1.96
C THR A 224 -32.27 15.11 -3.03
N VAL A 225 -30.99 15.49 -3.04
CA VAL A 225 -29.98 14.96 -3.98
C VAL A 225 -29.77 13.45 -3.76
N LYS A 226 -29.78 12.97 -2.51
CA LYS A 226 -29.69 11.53 -2.19
C LYS A 226 -30.90 10.76 -2.72
N GLU A 227 -32.11 11.31 -2.57
CA GLU A 227 -33.36 10.70 -3.03
C GLU A 227 -33.46 10.67 -4.56
N THR A 228 -33.15 11.80 -5.21
CA THR A 228 -33.23 11.94 -6.68
C THR A 228 -32.02 11.37 -7.41
N ASN A 229 -30.91 11.11 -6.69
CA ASN A 229 -29.63 10.68 -7.24
C ASN A 229 -29.10 11.61 -8.35
N SER A 230 -29.35 12.92 -8.22
CA SER A 230 -28.98 13.95 -9.20
C SER A 230 -27.48 14.28 -9.22
N LEU A 231 -26.74 13.86 -8.20
CA LEU A 231 -25.28 13.94 -8.09
C LEU A 231 -24.73 12.55 -7.75
N PRO A 232 -23.56 12.11 -8.28
CA PRO A 232 -23.01 10.80 -7.96
C PRO A 232 -22.71 10.66 -6.46
N ARG A 233 -22.92 9.45 -5.91
CA ARG A 233 -22.70 9.17 -4.48
C ARG A 233 -21.24 9.36 -4.05
N SER A 234 -20.31 8.90 -4.87
CA SER A 234 -18.87 9.00 -4.66
C SER A 234 -18.15 9.49 -5.91
N CYS A 235 -16.90 9.89 -5.72
CA CYS A 235 -15.98 10.25 -6.78
C CYS A 235 -15.73 9.06 -7.73
N ASN A 236 -15.60 9.33 -9.03
CA ASN A 236 -15.33 8.29 -10.03
C ASN A 236 -13.86 7.82 -9.94
N ILE A 237 -13.67 6.71 -9.24
CA ILE A 237 -12.35 6.13 -8.98
C ILE A 237 -11.70 5.53 -10.23
N GLN A 238 -12.49 5.08 -11.21
CA GLN A 238 -11.95 4.59 -12.50
C GLN A 238 -11.29 5.72 -13.27
N LEU A 239 -11.84 6.95 -13.22
CA LEU A 239 -11.20 8.12 -13.83
C LEU A 239 -9.89 8.48 -13.13
N LEU A 240 -9.84 8.45 -11.79
CA LEU A 240 -8.61 8.66 -11.03
C LEU A 240 -7.56 7.60 -11.36
N SER A 241 -7.97 6.34 -11.42
CA SER A 241 -7.08 5.24 -11.77
C SER A 241 -6.56 5.37 -13.20
N SER A 242 -7.43 5.72 -14.15
CA SER A 242 -7.04 5.91 -15.55
C SER A 242 -6.04 7.06 -15.70
N TRP A 243 -6.28 8.18 -15.01
CA TRP A 243 -5.34 9.30 -14.97
C TRP A 243 -3.98 8.89 -14.39
N LEU A 244 -3.96 8.23 -13.22
CA LEU A 244 -2.73 7.78 -12.58
C LEU A 244 -1.94 6.79 -13.45
N VAL A 245 -2.64 5.86 -14.11
CA VAL A 245 -2.01 4.91 -15.04
C VAL A 245 -1.43 5.64 -16.24
N ASN A 246 -2.18 6.55 -16.86
CA ASN A 246 -1.72 7.28 -18.04
C ASN A 246 -0.45 8.10 -17.76
N ILE A 247 -0.45 8.91 -16.70
CA ILE A 247 0.71 9.76 -16.38
C ILE A 247 1.95 8.92 -16.03
N ARG A 248 1.77 7.78 -15.35
CA ARG A 248 2.87 6.85 -15.04
C ARG A 248 3.38 6.13 -16.29
N LEU A 249 2.50 5.58 -17.12
CA LEU A 249 2.90 4.90 -18.37
C LEU A 249 3.59 5.86 -19.35
N ASN A 250 3.13 7.10 -19.46
CA ASN A 250 3.79 8.12 -20.29
C ASN A 250 5.21 8.41 -19.76
N HIS A 251 5.38 8.53 -18.44
CA HIS A 251 6.70 8.69 -17.84
C HIS A 251 7.59 7.46 -18.11
N ILE A 252 7.08 6.23 -17.93
CA ILE A 252 7.84 5.00 -18.24
C ILE A 252 8.31 5.00 -19.70
N LYS A 253 7.43 5.33 -20.65
CA LYS A 253 7.73 5.37 -22.09
C LYS A 253 8.77 6.42 -22.46
N SER A 254 8.88 7.50 -21.67
CA SER A 254 9.88 8.54 -21.86
C SER A 254 11.29 8.15 -21.37
N LEU A 255 11.39 7.13 -20.52
CA LEU A 255 12.69 6.60 -20.08
C LEU A 255 13.35 5.77 -21.17
N ASP A 256 14.65 5.53 -20.99
CA ASP A 256 15.39 4.58 -21.81
C ASP A 256 14.70 3.20 -21.82
N GLN A 257 14.49 2.70 -23.04
CA GLN A 257 13.86 1.42 -23.36
C GLN A 257 14.90 0.38 -23.82
N THR A 258 16.19 0.65 -23.61
CA THR A 258 17.23 -0.36 -23.81
C THR A 258 17.24 -1.36 -22.65
N ASP A 259 17.78 -2.57 -22.90
CA ASP A 259 17.90 -3.65 -21.93
C ASP A 259 16.56 -4.12 -21.31
N LEU A 260 15.57 -4.45 -22.15
CA LEU A 260 14.30 -5.07 -21.74
C LEU A 260 14.30 -6.59 -21.95
N PHE A 261 13.45 -7.30 -21.21
CA PHE A 261 13.13 -8.69 -21.50
C PHE A 261 12.20 -8.78 -22.72
N SER A 262 12.48 -9.74 -23.59
CA SER A 262 11.55 -10.13 -24.65
C SER A 262 10.36 -10.92 -24.09
N GLU A 263 9.27 -10.99 -24.86
CA GLU A 263 8.07 -11.76 -24.52
C GLU A 263 8.40 -13.21 -24.14
N ASP A 264 9.26 -13.88 -24.90
CA ASP A 264 9.69 -15.27 -24.67
C ASP A 264 10.48 -15.44 -23.36
N GLN A 265 11.19 -14.40 -22.92
CA GLN A 265 11.93 -14.45 -21.65
C GLN A 265 11.04 -14.33 -20.42
N LEU A 266 9.80 -13.85 -20.59
CA LEU A 266 8.82 -13.65 -19.53
C LEU A 266 7.87 -14.84 -19.35
N VAL A 267 8.00 -15.90 -20.13
CA VAL A 267 7.10 -17.07 -20.10
C VAL A 267 7.82 -18.30 -19.55
N LEU A 268 7.08 -19.15 -18.82
CA LEU A 268 7.58 -20.46 -18.42
C LEU A 268 7.71 -21.39 -19.62
N LYS A 269 8.89 -21.99 -19.80
CA LYS A 269 9.06 -23.13 -20.70
C LYS A 269 8.43 -24.37 -20.06
N ASN A 270 7.26 -24.76 -20.54
CA ASN A 270 6.54 -25.96 -20.09
C ASN A 270 6.64 -27.09 -21.13
N GLU A 271 7.86 -27.55 -21.41
CA GLU A 271 8.15 -28.56 -22.45
C GLU A 271 7.36 -29.87 -22.21
N ASN A 272 7.12 -30.22 -20.94
CA ASN A 272 6.40 -31.42 -20.53
C ASN A 272 4.86 -31.24 -20.51
N LYS A 273 4.32 -30.08 -20.92
CA LYS A 273 2.88 -29.75 -20.92
C LYS A 273 2.20 -30.14 -19.60
N LEU A 274 2.82 -29.78 -18.48
CA LEU A 274 2.30 -30.12 -17.17
C LEU A 274 0.96 -29.41 -16.93
N ASP A 275 -0.07 -30.18 -16.58
CA ASP A 275 -1.44 -29.72 -16.26
C ASP A 275 -1.46 -28.63 -15.17
N ILE A 276 -0.47 -28.64 -14.27
CA ILE A 276 -0.36 -27.65 -13.20
C ILE A 276 -0.20 -26.22 -13.72
N VAL A 277 0.48 -26.02 -14.86
CA VAL A 277 0.65 -24.67 -15.45
C VAL A 277 -0.70 -24.13 -15.87
N SER A 278 -1.49 -24.93 -16.59
CA SER A 278 -2.86 -24.56 -17.00
C SER A 278 -3.79 -24.30 -15.81
N LYS A 279 -3.63 -25.04 -14.70
CA LYS A 279 -4.34 -24.75 -13.44
C LYS A 279 -3.96 -23.40 -12.84
N CYS A 280 -2.68 -23.03 -12.89
CA CYS A 280 -2.22 -21.72 -12.40
C CYS A 280 -2.73 -20.58 -13.29
N GLU A 281 -2.69 -20.74 -14.61
CA GLU A 281 -3.22 -19.77 -15.56
C GLU A 281 -4.75 -19.60 -15.40
N GLN A 282 -5.48 -20.70 -15.21
CA GLN A 282 -6.91 -20.66 -14.92
C GLN A 282 -7.19 -19.97 -13.59
N LEU A 283 -6.36 -20.20 -12.57
CA LEU A 283 -6.47 -19.50 -11.28
C LEU A 283 -6.28 -17.99 -11.48
N MET A 284 -5.23 -17.55 -12.19
CA MET A 284 -5.03 -16.12 -12.52
C MET A 284 -6.23 -15.54 -13.27
N LYS A 285 -6.77 -16.26 -14.25
CA LYS A 285 -7.96 -15.85 -15.02
C LYS A 285 -9.20 -15.70 -14.14
N ASN A 286 -9.41 -16.57 -13.14
CA ASN A 286 -10.54 -16.45 -12.21
C ASN A 286 -10.46 -15.16 -11.38
N TYR A 287 -9.25 -14.63 -11.15
CA TYR A 287 -9.01 -13.34 -10.50
C TYR A 287 -8.88 -12.18 -11.50
N SER A 288 -9.18 -12.39 -12.79
CA SER A 288 -9.03 -11.40 -13.86
C SER A 288 -7.62 -10.79 -13.96
N ILE A 289 -6.60 -11.55 -13.57
CA ILE A 289 -5.21 -11.12 -13.60
C ILE A 289 -4.68 -11.23 -15.03
N ASP A 290 -4.35 -10.09 -15.63
CA ASP A 290 -3.58 -10.00 -16.87
C ASP A 290 -2.08 -10.04 -16.52
N GLY A 291 -1.53 -11.24 -16.40
CA GLY A 291 -0.18 -11.46 -15.90
C GLY A 291 0.52 -12.67 -16.51
N LYS A 292 1.83 -12.74 -16.28
CA LYS A 292 2.66 -13.86 -16.72
C LYS A 292 3.22 -14.62 -15.54
N LEU A 293 3.16 -15.96 -15.60
CA LEU A 293 3.80 -16.82 -14.62
C LEU A 293 5.31 -16.86 -14.93
N LEU A 294 6.13 -16.47 -13.96
CA LEU A 294 7.60 -16.41 -14.09
C LEU A 294 8.30 -17.61 -13.48
N PHE A 295 7.68 -18.23 -12.47
CA PHE A 295 8.22 -19.32 -11.68
C PHE A 295 7.11 -20.23 -11.16
N LEU A 296 7.39 -21.53 -11.08
CA LEU A 296 6.52 -22.51 -10.44
C LEU A 296 7.35 -23.65 -9.85
N SER A 297 7.10 -24.00 -8.59
CA SER A 297 7.78 -25.10 -7.91
C SER A 297 6.83 -25.91 -7.04
N GLU A 298 7.05 -27.23 -6.96
CA GLU A 298 6.53 -28.01 -5.86
C GLU A 298 7.07 -27.46 -4.52
N SER A 299 6.22 -27.49 -3.50
CA SER A 299 6.53 -26.95 -2.18
C SER A 299 6.03 -27.88 -1.06
N GLY A 300 6.33 -27.53 0.18
CA GLY A 300 5.80 -28.24 1.35
C GLY A 300 6.29 -29.69 1.42
N SER A 301 5.43 -30.60 1.89
CA SER A 301 5.83 -31.97 2.24
C SER A 301 6.57 -32.72 1.13
N LYS A 302 6.23 -32.48 -0.14
CA LYS A 302 6.91 -33.07 -1.30
C LYS A 302 8.37 -32.62 -1.40
N LEU A 303 8.61 -31.31 -1.26
CA LEU A 303 9.95 -30.71 -1.31
C LEU A 303 10.89 -31.26 -0.23
N HIS A 304 10.34 -31.66 0.91
CA HIS A 304 11.10 -32.21 2.04
C HIS A 304 11.20 -33.74 2.04
N GLY A 305 10.68 -34.43 1.01
CA GLY A 305 10.63 -35.90 0.97
C GLY A 305 9.65 -36.52 1.97
N LEU A 306 8.79 -35.72 2.60
CA LEU A 306 7.90 -36.12 3.69
C LEU A 306 6.46 -36.40 3.23
N ARG A 307 6.17 -36.39 1.91
CA ARG A 307 4.81 -36.54 1.39
C ARG A 307 4.31 -37.99 1.55
N SER A 308 3.06 -38.14 1.96
CA SER A 308 2.33 -39.43 1.88
C SER A 308 1.71 -39.62 0.49
N GLU A 309 1.63 -40.86 0.01
CA GLU A 309 1.21 -41.20 -1.37
C GLU A 309 -0.15 -40.59 -1.77
N ASN A 310 -1.08 -40.48 -0.82
CA ASN A 310 -2.47 -40.06 -1.06
C ASN A 310 -2.71 -38.53 -1.05
N LYS A 311 -1.71 -37.69 -0.76
CA LYS A 311 -1.90 -36.22 -0.70
C LYS A 311 -1.59 -35.55 -2.03
N SER A 312 -2.36 -34.51 -2.40
CA SER A 312 -2.04 -33.63 -3.51
C SER A 312 -0.75 -32.84 -3.25
N ASN A 313 -0.05 -32.45 -4.31
CA ASN A 313 1.11 -31.57 -4.19
C ASN A 313 0.70 -30.13 -3.86
N ASP A 314 1.49 -29.50 -3.00
CA ASP A 314 1.44 -28.06 -2.77
C ASP A 314 2.37 -27.36 -3.77
N TRP A 315 1.95 -26.20 -4.27
CA TRP A 315 2.67 -25.46 -5.30
C TRP A 315 2.82 -24.00 -4.91
N ILE A 316 3.99 -23.44 -5.18
CA ILE A 316 4.24 -22.00 -5.13
C ILE A 316 4.56 -21.55 -6.54
N GLY A 317 3.76 -20.62 -7.06
CA GLY A 317 4.01 -19.92 -8.30
C GLY A 317 4.24 -18.43 -8.05
N VAL A 318 5.01 -17.80 -8.93
CA VAL A 318 5.24 -16.35 -8.89
C VAL A 318 4.91 -15.77 -10.24
N TYR A 319 4.04 -14.77 -10.25
CA TYR A 319 3.58 -14.10 -11.46
C TYR A 319 3.94 -12.62 -11.42
N VAL A 320 3.98 -12.01 -12.61
CA VAL A 320 4.10 -10.56 -12.78
C VAL A 320 2.81 -10.01 -13.37
N SER A 321 2.22 -9.03 -12.69
CA SER A 321 1.11 -8.23 -13.23
C SER A 321 1.58 -7.29 -14.32
N LYS A 322 0.69 -7.01 -15.28
CA LYS A 322 0.91 -5.95 -16.26
C LYS A 322 1.20 -4.63 -15.58
N THR A 323 2.15 -3.87 -16.10
CA THR A 323 2.61 -2.65 -15.44
C THR A 323 1.49 -1.61 -15.33
N SER A 324 0.62 -1.51 -16.33
CA SER A 324 -0.60 -0.69 -16.24
C SER A 324 -1.48 -1.03 -15.04
N GLN A 325 -1.61 -2.32 -14.73
CA GLN A 325 -2.40 -2.82 -13.61
C GLN A 325 -1.68 -2.59 -12.27
N TYR A 326 -0.37 -2.86 -12.22
CA TYR A 326 0.49 -2.65 -11.06
C TYR A 326 0.47 -1.19 -10.56
N VAL A 327 0.54 -0.22 -11.48
CA VAL A 327 0.59 1.20 -11.13
C VAL A 327 -0.79 1.86 -10.92
N SER A 328 -1.86 1.07 -10.98
CA SER A 328 -3.24 1.55 -10.90
C SER A 328 -3.76 1.68 -9.46
N LEU A 329 -5.01 2.14 -9.31
CA LEU A 329 -5.74 2.08 -8.04
C LEU A 329 -6.40 0.71 -7.81
N TYR A 330 -6.27 -0.23 -8.76
CA TYR A 330 -6.76 -1.60 -8.73
C TYR A 330 -5.60 -2.58 -8.95
N PRO A 331 -4.53 -2.58 -8.11
CA PRO A 331 -3.45 -3.52 -8.30
C PRO A 331 -3.95 -4.96 -8.07
N ASP A 332 -3.37 -5.92 -8.80
CA ASP A 332 -3.69 -7.33 -8.59
C ASP A 332 -3.34 -7.78 -7.17
N PRO A 333 -4.01 -8.82 -6.64
CA PRO A 333 -3.75 -9.30 -5.30
C PRO A 333 -2.32 -9.81 -5.11
N ASN A 334 -1.64 -9.35 -4.07
CA ASN A 334 -0.31 -9.86 -3.66
C ASN A 334 -0.19 -11.40 -3.65
N ARG A 335 -1.30 -12.08 -3.32
CA ARG A 335 -1.41 -13.54 -3.30
C ARG A 335 -2.80 -13.96 -3.77
N VAL A 336 -2.87 -15.03 -4.55
CA VAL A 336 -4.10 -15.72 -4.91
C VAL A 336 -3.98 -17.22 -4.66
N ASP A 337 -5.08 -17.83 -4.24
CA ASP A 337 -5.25 -19.28 -4.07
C ASP A 337 -6.74 -19.64 -4.20
N LEU A 338 -7.06 -20.94 -4.15
CA LEU A 338 -8.43 -21.42 -4.33
C LEU A 338 -9.36 -21.15 -3.13
N ASN A 339 -8.80 -20.89 -1.94
CA ASN A 339 -9.56 -20.80 -0.69
C ASN A 339 -9.81 -19.34 -0.27
N THR A 340 -8.99 -18.40 -0.75
CA THR A 340 -9.04 -16.99 -0.38
C THR A 340 -9.82 -16.19 -1.43
N ILE A 341 -11.14 -16.35 -1.48
CA ILE A 341 -11.97 -15.58 -2.42
C ILE A 341 -11.84 -14.08 -2.11
N ARG A 342 -11.16 -13.33 -2.98
CA ARG A 342 -11.11 -11.86 -2.92
C ARG A 342 -11.89 -11.26 -4.10
N ASP A 343 -12.64 -10.22 -3.81
CA ASP A 343 -13.30 -9.40 -4.81
C ASP A 343 -12.27 -8.46 -5.46
N VAL A 344 -11.77 -8.86 -6.64
CA VAL A 344 -10.80 -8.13 -7.47
C VAL A 344 -11.39 -6.90 -8.16
N THR A 345 -12.71 -6.67 -8.06
CA THR A 345 -13.35 -5.48 -8.65
C THR A 345 -13.22 -4.24 -7.79
N LYS A 346 -12.78 -4.38 -6.53
CA LYS A 346 -12.65 -3.29 -5.58
C LYS A 346 -11.26 -2.67 -5.64
N SER A 347 -11.22 -1.34 -5.70
CA SER A 347 -9.97 -0.60 -5.58
C SER A 347 -9.35 -0.81 -4.21
N LYS A 348 -8.02 -0.67 -4.10
CA LYS A 348 -7.32 -0.56 -2.82
C LYS A 348 -7.88 0.51 -1.88
N LEU A 349 -8.60 1.51 -2.42
CA LEU A 349 -9.26 2.58 -1.66
C LEU A 349 -10.64 2.18 -1.12
N GLU A 350 -11.27 1.18 -1.73
CA GLU A 350 -12.61 0.68 -1.38
C GLU A 350 -12.55 -0.53 -0.43
N VAL A 351 -11.40 -1.20 -0.36
CA VAL A 351 -11.16 -2.30 0.57
C VAL A 351 -10.87 -1.75 1.97
N THR A 352 -11.81 -1.91 2.90
CA THR A 352 -11.50 -1.86 4.33
C THR A 352 -10.53 -2.99 4.65
N VAL A 353 -9.35 -2.67 5.19
CA VAL A 353 -8.35 -3.66 5.60
C VAL A 353 -8.99 -4.57 6.65
N ASP A 354 -9.51 -5.70 6.22
CA ASP A 354 -10.02 -6.72 7.12
C ASP A 354 -8.82 -7.45 7.71
N GLN A 355 -8.48 -7.11 8.97
CA GLN A 355 -7.34 -7.70 9.69
C GLN A 355 -7.45 -9.24 9.79
N SER A 356 -8.64 -9.82 9.57
CA SER A 356 -8.86 -11.26 9.50
C SER A 356 -8.16 -11.95 8.31
N THR A 357 -7.78 -11.20 7.27
CA THR A 357 -7.07 -11.73 6.08
C THR A 357 -5.55 -11.80 6.23
N LEU A 358 -4.99 -11.37 7.36
CA LEU A 358 -3.58 -11.58 7.74
C LEU A 358 -3.32 -13.01 8.25
N GLN A 359 -3.98 -14.00 7.66
CA GLN A 359 -3.67 -15.39 7.96
C GLN A 359 -2.26 -15.64 7.42
N ARG A 360 -1.29 -15.88 8.33
CA ARG A 360 0.12 -16.10 7.97
C ARG A 360 0.21 -17.12 6.83
N ASP A 361 0.89 -16.77 5.73
CA ASP A 361 0.97 -17.53 4.46
C ASP A 361 1.63 -18.92 4.57
N THR A 362 1.89 -19.36 5.79
CA THR A 362 2.85 -20.42 6.06
C THR A 362 2.27 -21.82 5.81
N TYR A 363 0.95 -22.03 5.89
CA TYR A 363 0.39 -23.40 5.84
C TYR A 363 -0.87 -23.55 4.99
N VAL A 364 -1.00 -22.76 3.92
CA VAL A 364 -2.06 -23.01 2.93
C VAL A 364 -1.61 -24.13 1.99
N ASN A 365 -2.52 -25.09 1.78
CA ASN A 365 -2.35 -26.25 0.93
C ASN A 365 -2.81 -25.94 -0.51
N GLY A 366 -2.30 -26.69 -1.47
CA GLY A 366 -2.63 -26.55 -2.89
C GLY A 366 -1.78 -25.50 -3.59
N ILE A 367 -2.39 -24.79 -4.55
CA ILE A 367 -1.71 -23.81 -5.41
C ILE A 367 -1.79 -22.43 -4.77
N GLN A 368 -0.63 -21.81 -4.55
CA GLN A 368 -0.52 -20.41 -4.15
C GLN A 368 0.30 -19.66 -5.19
N LEU A 369 -0.25 -18.58 -5.73
CA LEU A 369 0.45 -17.70 -6.65
C LEU A 369 0.68 -16.34 -5.99
N PHE A 370 1.90 -15.83 -6.12
CA PHE A 370 2.32 -14.56 -5.53
C PHE A 370 2.71 -13.57 -6.61
N GLU A 371 2.32 -12.32 -6.43
CA GLU A 371 2.81 -11.21 -7.24
C GLU A 371 4.32 -11.03 -6.96
N ILE A 372 5.14 -10.84 -7.99
CA ILE A 372 6.61 -10.84 -7.91
C ILE A 372 7.17 -9.87 -6.86
N SER A 373 6.64 -8.66 -6.74
CA SER A 373 7.10 -7.68 -5.75
C SER A 373 6.80 -8.16 -4.34
N TYR A 374 5.64 -8.80 -4.12
CA TYR A 374 5.29 -9.36 -2.83
C TYR A 374 6.13 -10.62 -2.52
N PHE A 375 6.33 -11.52 -3.48
CA PHE A 375 7.18 -12.69 -3.28
C PHE A 375 8.62 -12.30 -2.91
N LEU A 376 9.20 -11.30 -3.58
CA LEU A 376 10.53 -10.79 -3.24
C LEU A 376 10.58 -10.16 -1.84
N SER A 377 9.48 -9.55 -1.38
CA SER A 377 9.36 -9.08 0.02
C SER A 377 9.33 -10.23 1.02
N LEU A 378 8.68 -11.36 0.68
CA LEU A 378 8.71 -12.58 1.50
C LEU A 378 10.12 -13.17 1.57
N LEU A 379 10.84 -13.21 0.44
CA LEU A 379 12.24 -13.61 0.42
C LEU A 379 13.12 -12.70 1.29
N ALA A 380 12.98 -11.37 1.14
CA ALA A 380 13.79 -10.41 1.90
C ALA A 380 13.52 -10.44 3.41
N SER A 381 12.28 -10.75 3.80
CA SER A 381 11.88 -10.94 5.20
C SER A 381 12.19 -12.34 5.76
N GLY A 382 12.83 -13.22 4.97
CA GLY A 382 13.24 -14.55 5.40
C GLY A 382 12.09 -15.55 5.55
N ASN A 383 10.98 -15.36 4.83
CA ASN A 383 9.89 -16.34 4.84
C ASN A 383 10.41 -17.70 4.35
N HIS A 384 10.38 -18.70 5.24
CA HIS A 384 11.00 -19.99 4.97
C HIS A 384 10.41 -20.70 3.76
N ARG A 385 9.12 -20.57 3.46
CA ARG A 385 8.52 -21.22 2.27
C ARG A 385 8.99 -20.57 0.98
N ALA A 386 9.14 -19.24 0.98
CA ALA A 386 9.69 -18.53 -0.17
C ALA A 386 11.17 -18.90 -0.37
N VAL A 387 11.96 -18.96 0.72
CA VAL A 387 13.37 -19.36 0.66
C VAL A 387 13.52 -20.81 0.18
N GLU A 388 12.74 -21.74 0.72
CA GLU A 388 12.81 -23.17 0.39
C GLU A 388 12.65 -23.44 -1.11
N VAL A 389 11.76 -22.72 -1.79
CA VAL A 389 11.52 -22.95 -3.24
C VAL A 389 12.58 -22.32 -4.15
N VAL A 390 13.42 -21.40 -3.65
CA VAL A 390 14.50 -20.78 -4.44
C VAL A 390 15.87 -21.37 -4.15
N LEU A 391 16.00 -22.19 -3.10
CA LEU A 391 17.25 -22.89 -2.81
C LEU A 391 17.56 -23.96 -3.88
N PRO A 392 18.85 -24.24 -4.13
CA PRO A 392 19.24 -25.32 -5.04
C PRO A 392 18.63 -26.67 -4.64
N LEU A 393 18.06 -27.36 -5.62
CA LEU A 393 17.48 -28.68 -5.40
C LEU A 393 18.59 -29.74 -5.24
N PRO A 394 18.36 -30.80 -4.43
CA PRO A 394 19.29 -31.92 -4.33
C PRO A 394 19.48 -32.64 -5.68
N ASN A 395 20.69 -33.14 -5.92
CA ASN A 395 20.98 -34.01 -7.06
C ASN A 395 20.02 -35.21 -7.05
N ASN A 396 19.42 -35.53 -8.21
CA ASN A 396 18.42 -36.61 -8.40
C ASN A 396 17.08 -36.41 -7.68
N SER A 397 16.71 -35.18 -7.30
CA SER A 397 15.35 -34.92 -6.81
C SER A 397 14.32 -34.98 -7.95
N ASN A 398 13.20 -35.67 -7.73
CA ASN A 398 12.04 -35.66 -8.65
C ASN A 398 11.15 -34.41 -8.44
N ILE A 399 11.75 -33.31 -8.00
CA ILE A 399 11.04 -32.06 -7.71
C ILE A 399 10.86 -31.28 -9.01
N VAL A 400 9.62 -30.94 -9.30
CA VAL A 400 9.31 -30.11 -10.46
C VAL A 400 9.52 -28.64 -10.12
N GLN A 401 10.38 -27.98 -10.89
CA GLN A 401 10.61 -26.55 -10.84
C GLN A 401 10.73 -25.98 -12.26
N LEU A 402 9.87 -25.02 -12.60
CA LEU A 402 9.83 -24.34 -13.89
C LEU A 402 10.24 -22.88 -13.70
N GLN A 403 11.08 -22.37 -14.60
CA GLN A 403 11.62 -21.02 -14.53
C GLN A 403 11.61 -20.36 -15.92
N SER A 404 11.15 -19.12 -15.98
CA SER A 404 11.35 -18.24 -17.13
C SER A 404 12.81 -17.78 -17.21
N GLU A 405 13.26 -17.28 -18.36
CA GLU A 405 14.62 -16.73 -18.48
C GLU A 405 14.79 -15.46 -17.63
N ALA A 406 13.74 -14.64 -17.51
CA ALA A 406 13.71 -13.51 -16.59
C ALA A 406 13.92 -13.98 -15.14
N TRP A 407 13.24 -15.03 -14.69
CA TRP A 407 13.46 -15.58 -13.35
C TRP A 407 14.88 -16.11 -13.14
N LYS A 408 15.46 -16.82 -14.11
CA LYS A 408 16.85 -17.28 -14.01
C LYS A 408 17.82 -16.11 -13.84
N SER A 409 17.61 -15.01 -14.57
CA SER A 409 18.42 -13.80 -14.42
C SER A 409 18.29 -13.16 -13.03
N LEU A 410 17.11 -13.20 -12.41
CA LEU A 410 16.91 -12.76 -11.02
C LEU A 410 17.74 -13.61 -10.05
N MET A 411 17.68 -14.94 -10.19
CA MET A 411 18.43 -15.86 -9.33
C MET A 411 19.94 -15.73 -9.49
N SER A 412 20.41 -15.33 -10.68
CA SER A 412 21.84 -15.08 -10.95
C SER A 412 22.44 -13.89 -10.17
N LEU A 413 21.60 -13.06 -9.55
CA LEU A 413 22.03 -11.98 -8.67
C LEU A 413 22.64 -12.50 -7.34
N ASN A 414 22.53 -13.80 -7.06
CA ASN A 414 23.13 -14.48 -5.92
C ASN A 414 22.75 -13.84 -4.57
N GLY A 415 21.45 -13.65 -4.36
CA GLY A 415 20.90 -13.16 -3.10
C GLY A 415 21.29 -14.07 -1.92
N GLN A 416 21.73 -13.47 -0.81
CA GLN A 416 22.03 -14.21 0.41
C GLN A 416 20.76 -14.42 1.24
N TYR A 417 20.16 -15.62 1.14
CA TYR A 417 18.91 -15.96 1.82
C TYR A 417 19.08 -16.53 3.23
N LEU A 418 20.24 -17.14 3.52
CA LEU A 418 20.54 -17.76 4.81
C LEU A 418 21.03 -16.73 5.83
N GLN A 419 20.17 -15.75 6.12
CA GLN A 419 20.49 -14.63 7.00
C GLN A 419 19.61 -14.63 8.25
N THR A 420 19.90 -13.70 9.16
CA THR A 420 19.16 -13.44 10.41
C THR A 420 17.63 -13.52 10.24
N ASN A 421 17.09 -12.95 9.17
CA ASN A 421 15.65 -12.94 8.92
C ASN A 421 15.06 -14.35 8.81
N LEU A 422 15.72 -15.26 8.09
CA LEU A 422 15.29 -16.66 7.95
C LEU A 422 15.36 -17.41 9.28
N ILE A 423 16.44 -17.23 10.05
CA ILE A 423 16.62 -17.84 11.38
C ILE A 423 15.43 -17.46 12.27
N HIS A 424 15.16 -16.17 12.40
CA HIS A 424 14.05 -15.65 13.22
C HIS A 424 12.69 -16.09 12.71
N HIS A 425 12.49 -16.19 11.40
CA HIS A 425 11.23 -16.65 10.84
C HIS A 425 10.99 -18.13 11.14
N CYS A 426 11.98 -19.00 10.92
CA CYS A 426 11.91 -20.43 11.27
C CYS A 426 11.66 -20.64 12.77
N TRP A 427 12.42 -19.96 13.63
CA TRP A 427 12.27 -20.00 15.09
C TRP A 427 10.90 -19.47 15.56
N GLY A 428 10.44 -18.33 15.03
CA GLY A 428 9.16 -17.76 15.42
C GLY A 428 7.98 -18.62 14.98
N VAL A 429 8.06 -19.26 13.81
CA VAL A 429 7.03 -20.20 13.36
C VAL A 429 7.08 -21.49 14.18
N SER A 430 8.26 -22.01 14.54
CA SER A 430 8.36 -23.23 15.36
C SER A 430 7.71 -23.05 16.74
N GLN A 431 7.92 -21.89 17.38
CA GLN A 431 7.23 -21.51 18.61
C GLN A 431 5.71 -21.53 18.46
N GLY A 432 5.20 -20.88 17.41
CA GLY A 432 3.77 -20.84 17.12
C GLY A 432 3.17 -22.23 16.87
N GLN A 433 3.90 -23.09 16.16
CA GLN A 433 3.47 -24.46 15.89
C GLN A 433 3.49 -25.34 17.16
N LEU A 434 4.49 -25.20 18.01
CA LEU A 434 4.53 -25.89 19.31
C LEU A 434 3.36 -25.46 20.21
N ALA A 435 3.04 -24.16 20.24
CA ALA A 435 1.88 -23.65 20.99
C ALA A 435 0.55 -24.24 20.46
N LYS A 436 0.37 -24.28 19.14
CA LYS A 436 -0.79 -24.93 18.51
C LYS A 436 -0.84 -26.42 18.81
N SER A 437 0.31 -27.12 18.79
CA SER A 437 0.40 -28.52 19.17
C SER A 437 -0.14 -28.73 20.58
N LYS A 438 0.36 -27.98 21.57
CA LYS A 438 -0.10 -28.04 22.97
C LYS A 438 -1.60 -27.77 23.11
N ALA A 439 -2.15 -26.80 22.38
CA ALA A 439 -3.57 -26.45 22.44
C ALA A 439 -4.50 -27.48 21.79
N MET A 440 -3.99 -28.30 20.86
CA MET A 440 -4.79 -29.27 20.09
C MET A 440 -4.72 -30.70 20.65
N VAL A 441 -3.86 -30.98 21.64
CA VAL A 441 -3.63 -32.35 22.16
C VAL A 441 -4.93 -33.09 22.47
N ASP A 442 -5.85 -32.43 23.17
CA ASP A 442 -7.12 -33.05 23.60
C ASP A 442 -8.27 -32.84 22.61
N LYS A 443 -8.12 -31.93 21.64
CA LYS A 443 -9.16 -31.61 20.65
C LYS A 443 -9.02 -32.42 19.37
N ASP A 444 -7.80 -32.51 18.86
CA ASP A 444 -7.44 -33.20 17.64
C ASP A 444 -5.96 -33.61 17.75
N PHE A 445 -5.75 -34.83 18.22
CA PHE A 445 -4.42 -35.36 18.50
C PHE A 445 -3.59 -35.50 17.22
N GLN A 446 -4.22 -35.87 16.10
CA GLN A 446 -3.54 -35.99 14.81
C GLN A 446 -2.99 -34.63 14.35
N GLN A 447 -3.81 -33.58 14.42
CA GLN A 447 -3.35 -32.25 14.07
C GLN A 447 -2.34 -31.69 15.09
N SER A 448 -2.45 -32.05 16.36
CA SER A 448 -1.43 -31.74 17.37
C SER A 448 -0.06 -32.32 17.02
N ARG A 449 -0.03 -33.58 16.53
CA ARG A 449 1.19 -34.24 16.03
C ARG A 449 1.75 -33.58 14.78
N ILE A 450 0.90 -33.23 13.81
CA ILE A 450 1.31 -32.49 12.61
C ILE A 450 1.98 -31.16 13.01
N ASN A 451 1.36 -30.40 13.90
CA ASN A 451 1.92 -29.13 14.38
C ASN A 451 3.29 -29.33 15.06
N LEU A 452 3.44 -30.36 15.90
CA LEU A 452 4.74 -30.67 16.53
C LEU A 452 5.80 -31.04 15.48
N SER A 453 5.45 -31.84 14.48
CA SER A 453 6.38 -32.22 13.41
C SER A 453 6.89 -31.00 12.62
N HIS A 454 6.02 -30.02 12.37
CA HIS A 454 6.41 -28.75 11.75
C HIS A 454 7.29 -27.90 12.66
N ALA A 455 6.98 -27.83 13.97
CA ALA A 455 7.78 -27.12 14.95
C ALA A 455 9.21 -27.69 14.98
N TRP A 456 9.33 -29.01 15.03
CA TRP A 456 10.61 -29.72 15.07
C TRP A 456 11.47 -29.43 13.85
N ARG A 457 10.90 -29.59 12.65
CA ARG A 457 11.60 -29.32 11.40
C ARG A 457 12.14 -27.89 11.35
N LEU A 458 11.32 -26.91 11.73
CA LEU A 458 11.67 -25.50 11.61
C LEU A 458 12.68 -25.03 12.67
N VAL A 459 12.61 -25.56 13.90
CA VAL A 459 13.66 -25.26 14.89
C VAL A 459 15.01 -25.84 14.44
N ASN A 460 15.04 -27.03 13.85
CA ASN A 460 16.25 -27.61 13.26
C ASN A 460 16.80 -26.73 12.13
N ARG A 461 15.94 -26.20 11.24
CA ARG A 461 16.40 -25.27 10.19
C ARG A 461 16.99 -24.00 10.78
N SER A 462 16.34 -23.44 11.80
CA SER A 462 16.86 -22.27 12.50
C SER A 462 18.23 -22.54 13.09
N GLU A 463 18.43 -23.70 13.72
CA GLU A 463 19.69 -24.09 14.33
C GLU A 463 20.79 -24.35 13.27
N GLN A 464 20.49 -25.03 12.17
CA GLN A 464 21.46 -25.26 11.09
C GLN A 464 21.97 -23.97 10.44
N VAL A 465 21.07 -23.03 10.16
CA VAL A 465 21.48 -21.74 9.60
C VAL A 465 22.31 -20.96 10.62
N LEU A 466 21.93 -21.01 11.90
CA LEU A 466 22.62 -20.31 12.97
C LEU A 466 24.02 -20.87 13.25
N ASP A 467 24.18 -22.19 13.29
CA ASP A 467 25.41 -22.86 13.69
C ASP A 467 26.36 -23.12 12.52
N HIS A 468 25.82 -23.32 11.31
CA HIS A 468 26.58 -23.82 10.17
C HIS A 468 26.40 -23.00 8.89
N ASN A 469 25.53 -21.98 8.88
CA ASN A 469 25.15 -21.24 7.68
C ASN A 469 24.69 -22.18 6.53
N GLN A 470 23.94 -23.23 6.90
CA GLN A 470 23.44 -24.25 5.99
C GLN A 470 21.92 -24.42 6.14
N TYR A 471 21.27 -24.86 5.07
CA TYR A 471 19.85 -25.18 5.06
C TYR A 471 19.60 -26.42 4.22
N SER A 472 19.33 -27.58 4.85
CA SER A 472 18.94 -28.77 4.10
C SER A 472 17.44 -28.76 3.77
N LEU A 473 17.09 -28.85 2.48
CA LEU A 473 15.69 -28.97 2.05
C LEU A 473 15.09 -30.32 2.49
N VAL A 474 15.87 -31.38 2.38
CA VAL A 474 15.50 -32.74 2.82
C VAL A 474 16.18 -32.99 4.18
N PRO A 475 15.42 -33.42 5.21
CA PRO A 475 15.99 -33.85 6.48
C PRO A 475 17.01 -34.98 6.32
N ASN A 476 18.01 -35.05 7.20
CA ASN A 476 18.86 -36.25 7.27
C ASN A 476 18.07 -37.44 7.83
N GLU A 477 18.61 -38.66 7.73
CA GLU A 477 17.90 -39.89 8.13
C GLU A 477 17.37 -39.83 9.56
N ASN A 478 18.16 -39.37 10.52
CA ASN A 478 17.75 -39.30 11.93
C ASN A 478 16.59 -38.32 12.13
N GLU A 479 16.68 -37.12 11.56
CA GLU A 479 15.63 -36.12 11.62
C GLU A 479 14.37 -36.59 10.87
N PHE A 480 14.54 -37.25 9.73
CA PHE A 480 13.46 -37.80 8.93
C PHE A 480 12.65 -38.82 9.75
N GLN A 481 13.34 -39.80 10.35
CA GLN A 481 12.69 -40.81 11.21
C GLN A 481 12.01 -40.17 12.43
N GLN A 482 12.61 -39.13 13.02
CA GLN A 482 12.00 -38.42 14.14
C GLN A 482 10.71 -37.69 13.72
N ILE A 483 10.72 -37.02 12.57
CA ILE A 483 9.53 -36.34 12.03
C ILE A 483 8.43 -37.35 11.71
N LEU A 484 8.76 -38.48 11.09
CA LEU A 484 7.80 -39.54 10.80
C LEU A 484 7.22 -40.17 12.06
N ASN A 485 8.07 -40.46 13.05
CA ASN A 485 7.62 -40.98 14.34
C ASN A 485 6.63 -40.01 15.00
N ILE A 486 6.91 -38.71 15.00
CA ILE A 486 6.00 -37.69 15.54
C ILE A 486 4.67 -37.68 14.77
N ARG A 487 4.73 -37.66 13.44
CA ARG A 487 3.57 -37.35 12.60
C ARG A 487 2.66 -38.57 12.37
N ASP A 488 3.26 -39.71 12.09
CA ASP A 488 2.60 -40.87 11.48
C ASP A 488 2.48 -42.09 12.42
N SER A 489 2.99 -42.02 13.66
CA SER A 489 2.91 -43.14 14.61
C SER A 489 1.47 -43.43 15.04
N ASP A 490 1.01 -44.66 14.85
CA ASP A 490 -0.35 -45.09 15.25
C ASP A 490 -0.47 -45.43 16.74
N SER A 491 0.65 -45.68 17.44
CA SER A 491 0.66 -46.22 18.81
C SER A 491 1.26 -45.28 19.86
N MET A 492 1.48 -44.00 19.53
CA MET A 492 2.16 -43.06 20.43
C MET A 492 1.31 -42.69 21.63
N SER A 493 1.85 -42.89 22.85
CA SER A 493 1.16 -42.49 24.08
C SER A 493 1.21 -40.97 24.29
N LYS A 494 0.23 -40.41 25.01
CA LYS A 494 0.22 -38.98 25.39
C LYS A 494 1.45 -38.60 26.24
N GLU A 495 1.96 -39.53 27.04
CA GLU A 495 3.16 -39.34 27.85
C GLU A 495 4.41 -39.21 26.97
N GLN A 496 4.60 -40.13 26.03
CA GLN A 496 5.68 -40.07 25.03
C GLN A 496 5.60 -38.77 24.22
N PHE A 497 4.39 -38.39 23.79
CA PHE A 497 4.16 -37.15 23.06
C PHE A 497 4.52 -35.91 23.87
N THR A 498 4.18 -35.89 25.16
CA THR A 498 4.53 -34.77 26.07
C THR A 498 6.04 -34.63 26.25
N ILE A 499 6.78 -35.75 26.30
CA ILE A 499 8.24 -35.75 26.33
C ILE A 499 8.81 -35.11 25.06
N LEU A 500 8.29 -35.46 23.88
CA LEU A 500 8.70 -34.86 22.61
C LEU A 500 8.38 -33.35 22.58
N GLN A 501 7.20 -32.93 23.02
CA GLN A 501 6.87 -31.50 23.12
C GLN A 501 7.86 -30.74 24.02
N LYS A 502 8.30 -31.35 25.13
CA LYS A 502 9.31 -30.76 26.02
C LYS A 502 10.67 -30.65 25.34
N GLN A 503 11.14 -31.71 24.69
CA GLN A 503 12.40 -31.69 23.95
C GLN A 503 12.42 -30.62 22.85
N CYS A 504 11.33 -30.49 22.09
CA CYS A 504 11.18 -29.42 21.09
C CYS A 504 11.23 -28.03 21.74
N ALA A 505 10.58 -27.86 22.89
CA ALA A 505 10.62 -26.60 23.65
C ALA A 505 12.05 -26.26 24.12
N ASP A 506 12.79 -27.26 24.62
CA ASP A 506 14.16 -27.11 25.09
C ASP A 506 15.09 -26.71 23.94
N GLN A 507 14.91 -27.29 22.75
CA GLN A 507 15.67 -26.91 21.55
C GLN A 507 15.33 -25.49 21.06
N ILE A 508 14.05 -25.11 21.05
CA ILE A 508 13.62 -23.73 20.74
C ILE A 508 14.26 -22.73 21.71
N GLN A 509 14.34 -23.10 23.00
CA GLN A 509 14.99 -22.27 24.01
C GLN A 509 16.50 -22.19 23.80
N SER A 510 17.16 -23.30 23.41
CA SER A 510 18.58 -23.32 23.03
C SER A 510 18.87 -22.33 21.89
N VAL A 511 18.07 -22.37 20.81
CA VAL A 511 18.18 -21.41 19.70
C VAL A 511 17.95 -19.98 20.17
N SER A 512 16.94 -19.75 21.02
CA SER A 512 16.68 -18.41 21.61
C SER A 512 17.88 -17.88 22.40
N ASN A 513 18.56 -18.75 23.16
CA ASN A 513 19.74 -18.39 23.95
C ASN A 513 20.96 -18.12 23.05
N LYS A 514 21.10 -18.81 21.92
CA LYS A 514 22.15 -18.53 20.93
C LYS A 514 21.91 -17.18 20.23
N LEU A 515 20.66 -16.91 19.83
CA LEU A 515 20.25 -15.65 19.22
C LEU A 515 20.49 -14.43 20.12
N SER A 516 20.24 -14.56 21.42
CA SER A 516 20.48 -13.47 22.38
C SER A 516 21.97 -13.18 22.59
N LYS A 517 22.83 -14.21 22.58
CA LYS A 517 24.29 -14.08 22.73
C LYS A 517 24.97 -13.42 21.53
N LEU A 518 24.46 -13.63 20.32
CA LEU A 518 25.11 -13.19 19.08
C LEU A 518 24.80 -11.73 18.67
N SER A 519 24.01 -10.98 19.45
CA SER A 519 23.50 -9.63 19.05
C SER A 519 22.57 -9.64 17.82
N ILE A 520 22.36 -10.80 17.20
CA ILE A 520 21.48 -11.10 16.04
C ILE A 520 19.99 -10.75 16.32
N SER A 521 19.68 -10.26 17.52
CA SER A 521 18.37 -9.82 17.97
C SER A 521 18.05 -8.35 17.64
N SER A 522 18.99 -7.55 17.13
CA SER A 522 18.69 -6.13 16.87
C SER A 522 17.74 -5.97 15.68
N VAL A 523 16.62 -5.26 15.89
CA VAL A 523 15.67 -4.87 14.83
C VAL A 523 16.38 -4.18 13.65
N LYS A 524 17.50 -3.51 13.94
CA LYS A 524 18.35 -2.82 12.96
C LYS A 524 18.99 -3.79 11.96
N GLU A 525 19.57 -4.90 12.41
CA GLU A 525 20.20 -5.89 11.53
C GLU A 525 19.18 -6.57 10.61
N LYS A 526 18.01 -6.92 11.14
CA LYS A 526 16.91 -7.49 10.33
C LYS A 526 16.50 -6.56 9.19
N LYS A 527 16.35 -5.28 9.52
CA LYS A 527 15.98 -4.24 8.55
C LYS A 527 17.08 -4.02 7.52
N LEU A 528 18.35 -4.05 7.92
CA LEU A 528 19.51 -3.93 7.01
C LEU A 528 19.59 -5.10 6.03
N SER A 529 19.42 -6.33 6.52
CA SER A 529 19.37 -7.55 5.70
C SER A 529 18.24 -7.48 4.65
N GLU A 530 17.04 -7.10 5.09
CA GLU A 530 15.89 -6.93 4.20
C GLU A 530 16.12 -5.84 3.15
N GLN A 531 16.67 -4.69 3.55
CA GLN A 531 16.99 -3.59 2.65
C GLN A 531 18.06 -3.96 1.62
N SER A 532 19.07 -4.74 2.02
CA SER A 532 20.13 -5.20 1.13
C SER A 532 19.56 -6.06 -0.02
N LEU A 533 18.65 -6.99 0.30
CA LEU A 533 18.01 -7.84 -0.72
C LEU A 533 17.04 -7.02 -1.61
N LYS A 534 16.26 -6.10 -1.04
CA LYS A 534 15.41 -5.20 -1.83
C LYS A 534 16.21 -4.34 -2.80
N GLN A 535 17.36 -3.83 -2.35
CA GLN A 535 18.26 -3.05 -3.19
C GLN A 535 18.88 -3.90 -4.31
N LEU A 536 19.22 -5.16 -4.02
CA LEU A 536 19.72 -6.10 -5.02
C LEU A 536 18.72 -6.32 -6.17
N TYR A 537 17.42 -6.43 -5.85
CA TYR A 537 16.38 -6.67 -6.85
C TYR A 537 15.86 -5.41 -7.55
N LYS A 538 16.24 -4.21 -7.08
CA LYS A 538 15.69 -2.94 -7.54
C LYS A 538 15.75 -2.79 -9.05
N THR A 539 16.96 -2.87 -9.62
CA THR A 539 17.18 -2.69 -11.06
C THR A 539 16.49 -3.78 -11.89
N TRP A 540 16.48 -5.01 -11.39
CA TRP A 540 15.82 -6.12 -12.06
C TRP A 540 14.29 -5.96 -12.11
N LEU A 541 13.67 -5.50 -11.02
CA LEU A 541 12.23 -5.20 -10.98
C LEU A 541 11.86 -4.07 -11.93
N ILE A 542 12.68 -3.01 -11.98
CA ILE A 542 12.47 -1.90 -12.92
C ILE A 542 12.49 -2.43 -14.36
N LYS A 543 13.51 -3.21 -14.72
CA LYS A 543 13.63 -3.87 -16.03
C LYS A 543 12.42 -4.75 -16.33
N LEU A 544 12.02 -5.61 -15.40
CA LEU A 544 10.87 -6.49 -15.54
C LEU A 544 9.59 -5.71 -15.86
N ARG A 545 9.28 -4.66 -15.10
CA ARG A 545 8.06 -3.87 -15.28
C ARG A 545 8.09 -3.04 -16.56
N LYS A 546 9.25 -2.46 -16.92
CA LYS A 546 9.40 -1.79 -18.23
C LYS A 546 9.18 -2.75 -19.41
N SER A 547 9.46 -4.04 -19.21
CA SER A 547 9.30 -5.07 -20.25
C SER A 547 7.85 -5.55 -20.43
N TYR A 548 6.93 -5.23 -19.52
CA TYR A 548 5.56 -5.73 -19.53
C TYR A 548 4.52 -4.60 -19.32
N LEU A 549 4.54 -3.63 -20.25
CA LEU A 549 3.73 -2.39 -20.19
C LEU A 549 2.22 -2.61 -20.37
#